data_AF-A0ABD3V478-F1
#
_entry.id   AF-A0ABD3V478-F1
#
_cell.length_a   1.000
_cell.length_b   1.000
_cell.length_c   1.000
_cell.angle_alpha   90.00
_cell.angle_beta   90.00
_cell.angle_gamma   90.00
#
_symmetry.space_group_name_H-M   'P 1'
#
loop_
_entity.id
_entity.type
_entity.pdbx_description
1 polymer ?
#
loop_
_entity_poly.entity_id
_entity_poly.type
_entity_poly.pdbx_seq_one_letter_code
_entity_poly.pdbx_strand_id
1 'polypeptide(L)'
;MERRMLFSLIVLYSVLIKCFTVEIVEIHQLEKECYGSKNGFTLSGSPADHYKRLVEMYTGCTYVQGNLEITFLESKNYDLSFLSTIRVVTGYVLIALVYVNIIPLTSLKLIRGDTTYEYKGEQYSLFVAVNSPRQPTGAGLKELHLPQLAEISNGKVFFRANRELCFVNTILWSDIVDDKSMNSVTFKDGGYSKNCKPSVSQHLQREKMLEQQ
;
A
#
# COMPACT_ATOMS: atom_id res chain seq x y z
N MET A 1 42.71 -11.61 44.64
CA MET A 1 41.43 -10.88 44.52
C MET A 1 41.09 -10.58 43.05
N GLU A 2 42.09 -10.26 42.22
CA GLU A 2 41.92 -9.83 40.83
C GLU A 2 41.27 -10.86 39.89
N ARG A 3 41.58 -12.15 40.02
CA ARG A 3 41.08 -13.19 39.10
C ARG A 3 39.55 -13.35 39.15
N ARG A 4 38.95 -13.28 40.35
CA ARG A 4 37.48 -13.35 40.54
C ARG A 4 36.77 -12.10 40.01
N MET A 5 37.41 -10.95 40.11
CA MET A 5 36.89 -9.69 39.58
C MET A 5 36.87 -9.71 38.05
N LEU A 6 37.93 -10.23 37.42
CA LEU A 6 38.02 -10.38 35.97
C LEU A 6 36.96 -11.33 35.40
N PHE A 7 36.73 -12.49 36.04
CA PHE A 7 35.65 -13.41 35.64
C PHE A 7 34.27 -12.76 35.73
N SER A 8 34.03 -11.98 36.79
CA SER A 8 32.74 -11.29 36.97
C SER A 8 32.51 -10.23 35.88
N LEU A 9 33.56 -9.50 35.49
CA LEU A 9 33.51 -8.53 34.40
C LEU A 9 33.28 -9.19 33.04
N ILE A 10 33.92 -10.34 32.76
CA ILE A 10 33.70 -11.09 31.52
C ILE A 10 32.28 -11.62 31.44
N VAL A 11 31.74 -12.15 32.55
CA VAL A 11 30.36 -12.64 32.60
C VAL A 11 29.40 -11.47 32.37
N LEU A 12 29.57 -10.34 33.06
CA LEU A 12 28.75 -9.14 32.87
C LEU A 12 28.82 -8.62 31.42
N TYR A 13 30.01 -8.53 30.84
CA TYR A 13 30.19 -8.11 29.46
C TYR A 13 29.50 -9.08 28.48
N SER A 14 29.61 -10.39 28.69
CA SER A 14 28.94 -11.38 27.85
C SER A 14 27.42 -11.37 28.00
N VAL A 15 26.90 -11.07 29.19
CA VAL A 15 25.46 -10.89 29.45
C VAL A 15 24.96 -9.60 28.80
N LEU A 16 25.71 -8.50 28.90
CA LEU A 16 25.38 -7.23 28.25
C LEU A 16 25.42 -7.35 26.72
N ILE A 17 26.43 -8.01 26.14
CA ILE A 17 26.47 -8.30 24.70
C ILE A 17 25.25 -9.12 24.30
N LYS A 18 24.93 -10.20 25.03
CA LYS A 18 23.76 -11.02 24.73
C LYS A 18 22.46 -10.22 24.82
N CYS A 19 22.29 -9.40 25.86
CA CYS A 19 21.12 -8.55 26.05
C CYS A 19 20.98 -7.54 24.91
N PHE A 20 22.07 -6.87 24.54
CA PHE A 20 22.12 -5.92 23.44
C PHE A 20 21.83 -6.57 22.09
N THR A 21 22.35 -7.78 21.84
CA THR A 21 22.03 -8.53 20.62
C THR A 21 20.58 -8.99 20.58
N VAL A 22 19.97 -9.34 21.73
CA VAL A 22 18.55 -9.74 21.81
C VAL A 22 17.64 -8.55 21.54
N GLU A 23 17.91 -7.39 22.14
CA GLU A 23 17.17 -6.14 21.86
C GLU A 23 17.29 -5.72 20.38
N ILE A 24 18.48 -5.83 19.78
CA ILE A 24 18.66 -5.53 18.34
C ILE A 24 17.88 -6.52 17.46
N VAL A 25 17.87 -7.81 17.80
CA VAL A 25 17.16 -8.85 17.05
C VAL A 25 15.63 -8.70 17.16
N GLU A 26 15.11 -8.25 18.30
CA GLU A 26 13.66 -7.97 18.47
C GLU A 26 13.21 -6.69 17.74
N ILE A 27 14.10 -5.73 17.48
CA ILE A 27 13.79 -4.47 16.78
C ILE A 27 13.73 -4.65 15.25
N HIS A 28 14.53 -5.57 14.68
CA HIS A 28 14.37 -5.95 13.28
C HIS A 28 13.21 -6.94 13.14
N GLN A 29 11.98 -6.43 13.04
CA GLN A 29 10.95 -7.14 12.28
C GLN A 29 11.61 -7.51 10.95
N LEU A 30 11.77 -8.80 10.65
CA LEU A 30 12.49 -9.30 9.48
C LEU A 30 11.91 -8.65 8.22
N GLU A 31 12.50 -7.53 7.78
CA GLU A 31 12.04 -6.80 6.61
C GLU A 31 12.39 -7.66 5.40
N LYS A 32 11.37 -8.27 4.79
CA LYS A 32 11.56 -8.95 3.52
C LYS A 32 11.54 -7.90 2.42
N GLU A 33 12.73 -7.56 1.95
CA GLU A 33 12.94 -6.69 0.81
C GLU A 33 12.60 -7.44 -0.49
N CYS A 34 11.90 -6.75 -1.39
CA CYS A 34 11.64 -7.20 -2.76
C CYS A 34 11.88 -6.05 -3.72
N TYR A 35 12.28 -6.36 -4.95
CA TYR A 35 12.48 -5.35 -5.98
C TYR A 35 11.20 -5.12 -6.77
N GLY A 36 10.81 -3.86 -6.88
CA GLY A 36 9.65 -3.41 -7.65
C GLY A 36 9.90 -3.42 -9.17
N SER A 37 8.93 -2.90 -9.92
CA SER A 37 8.99 -2.79 -11.39
C SER A 37 8.93 -1.35 -11.90
N LYS A 38 9.13 -1.16 -13.21
CA LYS A 38 9.01 0.13 -13.90
C LYS A 38 8.42 -0.07 -15.32
N ASN A 39 7.40 -0.90 -15.42
CA ASN A 39 6.76 -1.28 -16.68
C ASN A 39 5.61 -0.33 -17.06
N GLY A 40 5.05 0.41 -16.09
CA GLY A 40 3.91 1.29 -16.29
C GLY A 40 2.70 0.54 -16.86
N PHE A 41 2.26 0.96 -18.05
CA PHE A 41 1.17 0.34 -18.81
C PHE A 41 1.66 -0.71 -19.84
N THR A 42 2.85 -1.28 -19.61
CA THR A 42 3.40 -2.34 -20.49
C THR A 42 3.17 -3.71 -19.86
N LEU A 43 2.59 -4.63 -20.62
CA LEU A 43 2.39 -6.02 -20.22
C LEU A 43 3.34 -6.94 -20.99
N SER A 44 4.06 -7.80 -20.27
CA SER A 44 4.87 -8.87 -20.85
C SER A 44 4.20 -10.22 -20.61
N GLY A 45 4.03 -11.03 -21.65
CA GLY A 45 3.31 -12.31 -21.56
C GLY A 45 1.80 -12.15 -21.36
N SER A 46 1.14 -13.23 -20.91
CA SER A 46 -0.31 -13.20 -20.69
C SER A 46 -0.69 -12.51 -19.38
N PRO A 47 -1.93 -11.98 -19.23
CA PRO A 47 -2.43 -11.46 -17.96
C PRO A 47 -2.36 -12.47 -16.80
N ALA A 48 -2.54 -13.77 -17.10
CA ALA A 48 -2.42 -14.83 -16.10
C ALA A 48 -0.97 -15.02 -15.63
N ASP A 49 0.00 -14.96 -16.54
CA ASP A 49 1.42 -15.04 -16.17
C ASP A 49 1.86 -13.79 -15.42
N HIS A 50 1.30 -12.63 -15.76
CA HIS A 50 1.56 -11.40 -15.02
C HIS A 50 1.08 -11.48 -13.58
N TYR A 51 -0.14 -11.99 -13.34
CA TYR A 51 -0.63 -12.25 -11.98
C TYR A 51 0.30 -13.19 -11.21
N LYS A 52 0.74 -14.30 -11.81
CA LYS A 52 1.69 -15.23 -11.17
C LYS A 52 2.99 -14.54 -10.76
N ARG A 53 3.55 -13.69 -11.62
CA ARG A 53 4.76 -12.92 -11.28
C ARG A 53 4.53 -11.95 -10.13
N LEU A 54 3.38 -11.28 -10.06
CA LEU A 54 3.05 -10.42 -8.91
C LEU A 54 3.02 -11.22 -7.60
N VAL A 55 2.40 -12.41 -7.62
CA VAL A 55 2.37 -13.32 -6.47
C VAL A 55 3.80 -13.72 -6.07
N GLU A 56 4.61 -14.18 -7.02
CA GLU A 56 6.01 -14.60 -6.78
C GLU A 56 6.87 -13.47 -6.21
N MET A 57 6.73 -12.26 -6.76
CA MET A 57 7.53 -11.09 -6.35
C MET A 57 7.17 -10.60 -4.94
N TYR A 58 5.87 -10.57 -4.61
CA TYR A 58 5.40 -9.83 -3.44
C TYR A 58 4.90 -10.69 -2.28
N THR A 59 4.84 -12.02 -2.42
CA THR A 59 4.44 -12.90 -1.31
C THR A 59 5.38 -12.76 -0.12
N GLY A 60 4.82 -12.32 1.02
CA GLY A 60 5.54 -12.07 2.27
C GLY A 60 6.42 -10.81 2.25
N CYS A 61 6.34 -10.01 1.19
CA CYS A 61 7.12 -8.79 1.06
C CYS A 61 6.66 -7.74 2.08
N THR A 62 7.61 -7.07 2.73
CA THR A 62 7.30 -5.96 3.65
C THR A 62 7.87 -4.63 3.16
N TYR A 63 8.92 -4.67 2.35
CA TYR A 63 9.64 -3.50 1.87
C TYR A 63 9.88 -3.64 0.37
N VAL A 64 9.25 -2.77 -0.43
CA VAL A 64 9.44 -2.76 -1.88
C VAL A 64 10.48 -1.71 -2.23
N GLN A 65 11.65 -2.19 -2.69
CA GLN A 65 12.70 -1.37 -3.27
C GLN A 65 12.35 -1.07 -4.73
N GLY A 66 11.86 0.14 -5.00
CA GLY A 66 11.35 0.57 -6.30
C GLY A 66 9.84 0.79 -6.28
N ASN A 67 9.18 0.58 -7.42
CA ASN A 67 7.75 0.88 -7.58
C ASN A 67 6.90 -0.37 -7.42
N LEU A 68 5.74 -0.22 -6.78
CA LEU A 68 4.71 -1.24 -6.71
C LEU A 68 3.70 -1.00 -7.85
N GLU A 69 3.80 -1.78 -8.91
CA GLU A 69 2.86 -1.72 -10.04
C GLU A 69 1.90 -2.92 -9.99
N ILE A 70 0.63 -2.65 -9.69
CA ILE A 70 -0.46 -3.63 -9.69
C ILE A 70 -1.32 -3.33 -10.91
N THR A 71 -1.06 -4.02 -12.01
CA THR A 71 -1.70 -3.72 -13.30
C THR A 71 -2.27 -4.95 -13.99
N PHE A 72 -3.12 -4.75 -14.99
CA PHE A 72 -3.63 -5.81 -15.90
C PHE A 72 -4.26 -7.04 -15.19
N LEU A 73 -4.98 -6.80 -14.08
CA LEU A 73 -5.67 -7.86 -13.34
C LEU A 73 -7.12 -7.96 -13.81
N GLU A 74 -7.33 -8.71 -14.90
CA GLU A 74 -8.62 -8.78 -15.59
C GLU A 74 -9.66 -9.69 -14.90
N SER A 75 -9.21 -10.65 -14.09
CA SER A 75 -10.11 -11.55 -13.36
C SER A 75 -10.50 -10.96 -12.01
N LYS A 76 -11.81 -10.89 -11.75
CA LYS A 76 -12.36 -10.47 -10.45
C LYS A 76 -12.06 -11.45 -9.29
N ASN A 77 -11.58 -12.66 -9.62
CA ASN A 77 -11.37 -13.75 -8.67
C ASN A 77 -9.90 -13.89 -8.22
N TYR A 78 -9.01 -13.01 -8.66
CA TYR A 78 -7.62 -13.04 -8.19
C TYR A 78 -7.54 -12.70 -6.70
N ASP A 79 -6.73 -13.46 -5.97
CA ASP A 79 -6.46 -13.22 -4.55
C ASP A 79 -5.23 -12.31 -4.41
N LEU A 80 -5.43 -11.15 -3.80
CA LEU A 80 -4.38 -10.16 -3.58
C LEU A 80 -3.92 -10.11 -2.11
N SER A 81 -4.29 -11.09 -1.30
CA SER A 81 -3.91 -11.19 0.12
C SER A 81 -2.40 -11.11 0.34
N PHE A 82 -1.59 -11.55 -0.62
CA PHE A 82 -0.13 -11.47 -0.58
C PHE A 82 0.43 -10.04 -0.51
N LEU A 83 -0.36 -9.02 -0.86
CA LEU A 83 0.02 -7.61 -0.75
C LEU A 83 -0.15 -7.05 0.68
N SER A 84 -0.88 -7.74 1.55
CA SER A 84 -1.26 -7.24 2.89
C SER A 84 -0.10 -7.01 3.83
N THR A 85 1.06 -7.62 3.58
CA THR A 85 2.27 -7.49 4.40
C THR A 85 3.14 -6.31 3.98
N ILE A 86 2.92 -5.70 2.81
CA ILE A 86 3.74 -4.59 2.31
C ILE A 86 3.53 -3.38 3.21
N ARG A 87 4.62 -2.83 3.73
CA ARG A 87 4.64 -1.69 4.66
C ARG A 87 5.26 -0.45 4.09
N VAL A 88 6.27 -0.60 3.24
CA VAL A 88 7.01 0.50 2.65
C VAL A 88 7.17 0.26 1.16
N VAL A 89 6.97 1.32 0.37
CA VAL A 89 7.33 1.38 -1.04
C VAL A 89 8.24 2.59 -1.22
N THR A 90 9.45 2.40 -1.75
CA THR A 90 10.40 3.51 -1.91
C THR A 90 10.10 4.37 -3.13
N GLY A 91 9.59 3.78 -4.21
CA GLY A 91 9.13 4.50 -5.39
C GLY A 91 7.67 4.93 -5.29
N TYR A 92 6.94 4.76 -6.40
CA TYR A 92 5.50 5.02 -6.48
C TYR A 92 4.66 3.73 -6.42
N VAL A 93 3.36 3.90 -6.21
CA VAL A 93 2.35 2.86 -6.34
C VAL A 93 1.45 3.17 -7.55
N LEU A 94 1.41 2.25 -8.51
CA LEU A 94 0.56 2.33 -9.70
C LEU A 94 -0.47 1.22 -9.67
N ILE A 95 -1.76 1.59 -9.71
CA ILE A 95 -2.89 0.67 -9.76
C ILE A 95 -3.72 1.00 -11.00
N ALA A 96 -3.62 0.16 -12.03
CA ALA A 96 -4.35 0.41 -13.26
C ALA A 96 -4.78 -0.83 -14.02
N LEU A 97 -5.98 -0.79 -14.63
CA LEU A 97 -6.56 -1.93 -15.35
C LEU A 97 -6.76 -3.15 -14.43
N VAL A 98 -7.20 -2.89 -13.19
CA VAL A 98 -7.46 -3.90 -12.16
C VAL A 98 -8.96 -4.03 -11.91
N TYR A 99 -9.51 -5.24 -12.06
CA TYR A 99 -10.96 -5.51 -11.95
C TYR A 99 -11.36 -6.39 -10.76
N VAL A 100 -10.42 -6.64 -9.84
CA VAL A 100 -10.69 -7.26 -8.53
C VAL A 100 -11.55 -6.33 -7.67
N ASN A 101 -12.28 -6.87 -6.68
CA ASN A 101 -13.09 -6.01 -5.81
C ASN A 101 -12.23 -5.20 -4.81
N ILE A 102 -11.16 -5.79 -4.27
CA ILE A 102 -10.41 -5.23 -3.14
C ILE A 102 -8.90 -5.38 -3.40
N ILE A 103 -8.13 -4.31 -3.16
CA ILE A 103 -6.68 -4.36 -3.05
C ILE A 103 -6.30 -4.16 -1.56
N PRO A 104 -5.82 -5.20 -0.87
CA PRO A 104 -5.60 -5.16 0.58
C PRO A 104 -4.17 -4.69 0.92
N LEU A 105 -3.87 -3.38 0.80
CA LEU A 105 -2.60 -2.80 1.26
C LEU A 105 -2.67 -2.43 2.74
N THR A 106 -3.15 -3.37 3.57
CA THR A 106 -3.57 -3.12 4.95
C THR A 106 -2.44 -2.73 5.89
N SER A 107 -1.20 -3.14 5.58
CA SER A 107 -0.01 -2.78 6.37
C SER A 107 0.80 -1.64 5.77
N LEU A 108 0.39 -1.08 4.63
CA LEU A 108 1.18 -0.05 3.94
C LEU A 108 1.17 1.22 4.79
N LYS A 109 2.36 1.69 5.18
CA LYS A 109 2.57 2.86 6.04
C LYS A 109 3.15 4.04 5.29
N LEU A 110 4.03 3.77 4.34
CA LEU A 110 4.86 4.78 3.70
C LEU A 110 5.01 4.53 2.21
N ILE A 111 4.79 5.57 1.41
CA ILE A 111 5.23 5.66 0.01
C ILE A 111 6.23 6.82 -0.07
N ARG A 112 7.52 6.54 -0.25
CA ARG A 112 8.55 7.60 -0.19
C ARG A 112 8.50 8.51 -1.41
N GLY A 113 8.24 7.96 -2.59
CA GLY A 113 8.27 8.74 -3.84
C GLY A 113 9.69 9.14 -4.26
N ASP A 114 10.71 8.31 -3.97
CA ASP A 114 12.08 8.48 -4.48
C ASP A 114 12.09 8.47 -6.02
N THR A 115 11.17 7.69 -6.59
CA THR A 115 10.74 7.77 -7.99
C THR A 115 9.24 7.99 -8.07
N THR A 116 8.80 8.75 -9.07
CA THR A 116 7.40 9.12 -9.30
C THR A 116 6.94 8.67 -10.68
N TYR A 117 5.63 8.47 -10.81
CA TYR A 117 4.97 8.18 -12.08
C TYR A 117 4.64 9.50 -12.78
N GLU A 118 5.28 9.76 -13.92
CA GLU A 118 5.04 10.95 -14.71
C GLU A 118 3.77 10.80 -15.56
N TYR A 119 2.84 11.73 -15.43
CA TYR A 119 1.66 11.80 -16.28
C TYR A 119 1.28 13.24 -16.59
N LYS A 120 1.32 13.59 -17.87
CA LYS A 120 1.00 14.95 -18.38
C LYS A 120 1.83 16.06 -17.71
N GLY A 121 3.11 15.81 -17.49
CA GLY A 121 4.05 16.77 -16.89
C GLY A 121 3.95 16.89 -15.37
N GLU A 122 3.15 16.05 -14.72
CA GLU A 122 2.98 16.00 -13.27
C GLU A 122 3.54 14.68 -12.73
N GLN A 123 4.02 14.70 -11.48
CA GLN A 123 4.68 13.57 -10.83
C GLN A 123 3.81 12.99 -9.72
N TYR A 124 3.52 11.69 -9.77
CA TYR A 124 2.60 11.01 -8.85
C TYR A 124 3.27 9.86 -8.09
N SER A 125 3.04 9.80 -6.78
CA SER A 125 3.49 8.67 -5.94
C SER A 125 2.39 7.65 -5.67
N LEU A 126 1.12 8.04 -5.84
CA LEU A 126 0.00 7.12 -5.89
C LEU A 126 -0.86 7.44 -7.11
N PHE A 127 -0.91 6.52 -8.06
CA PHE A 127 -1.67 6.67 -9.30
C PHE A 127 -2.66 5.52 -9.46
N VAL A 128 -3.95 5.81 -9.31
CA VAL A 128 -5.03 4.81 -9.32
C VAL A 128 -6.00 5.15 -10.45
N ALA A 129 -5.92 4.42 -11.57
CA ALA A 129 -6.70 4.78 -12.74
C ALA A 129 -7.27 3.60 -13.52
N VAL A 130 -8.39 3.84 -14.23
CA VAL A 130 -8.99 2.92 -15.21
C VAL A 130 -9.25 1.50 -14.66
N ASN A 131 -9.67 1.42 -13.40
CA ASN A 131 -9.96 0.16 -12.70
C ASN A 131 -11.43 -0.27 -12.83
N SER A 132 -12.09 0.18 -13.89
CA SER A 132 -13.45 -0.19 -14.28
C SER A 132 -13.42 -0.76 -15.70
N PRO A 133 -13.97 -1.96 -15.95
CA PRO A 133 -14.16 -2.45 -17.31
C PRO A 133 -15.02 -1.46 -18.11
N ARG A 134 -14.78 -1.40 -19.43
CA ARG A 134 -15.57 -0.53 -20.32
C ARG A 134 -17.05 -0.91 -20.35
N GLN A 135 -17.33 -2.21 -20.21
CA GLN A 135 -18.69 -2.74 -20.19
C GLN A 135 -19.17 -2.89 -18.74
N PRO A 136 -20.46 -2.64 -18.45
CA PRO A 136 -21.01 -2.76 -17.10
C PRO A 136 -21.18 -4.24 -16.72
N THR A 137 -20.08 -4.87 -16.31
CA THR A 137 -20.03 -6.29 -15.89
C THR A 137 -20.17 -6.46 -14.38
N GLY A 138 -20.18 -5.36 -13.62
CA GLY A 138 -20.13 -5.37 -12.16
C GLY A 138 -18.76 -5.75 -11.57
N ALA A 139 -17.75 -5.96 -12.43
CA ALA A 139 -16.35 -6.07 -12.04
C ALA A 139 -15.69 -4.68 -12.02
N GLY A 140 -14.60 -4.53 -11.27
CA GLY A 140 -13.93 -3.25 -11.04
C GLY A 140 -13.49 -3.08 -9.60
N LEU A 141 -12.47 -2.25 -9.38
CA LEU A 141 -11.95 -1.96 -8.05
C LEU A 141 -12.98 -1.22 -7.20
N LYS A 142 -13.43 -1.85 -6.12
CA LYS A 142 -14.42 -1.30 -5.19
C LYS A 142 -13.77 -0.67 -3.97
N GLU A 143 -12.71 -1.26 -3.44
CA GLU A 143 -12.06 -0.75 -2.24
C GLU A 143 -10.53 -0.87 -2.34
N LEU A 144 -9.86 0.20 -1.96
CA LEU A 144 -8.40 0.25 -1.78
C LEU A 144 -8.13 0.41 -0.29
N HIS A 145 -7.69 -0.66 0.37
CA HIS A 145 -7.54 -0.66 1.83
C HIS A 145 -6.18 -0.09 2.21
N LEU A 146 -6.18 1.14 2.74
CA LEU A 146 -5.00 1.87 3.20
C LEU A 146 -5.12 2.33 4.68
N PRO A 147 -5.59 1.48 5.62
CA PRO A 147 -5.89 1.92 6.99
C PRO A 147 -4.65 2.35 7.78
N GLN A 148 -3.44 1.92 7.37
CA GLN A 148 -2.19 2.25 8.04
C GLN A 148 -1.34 3.27 7.27
N LEU A 149 -1.80 3.75 6.11
CA LEU A 149 -1.03 4.69 5.30
C LEU A 149 -0.95 6.01 6.05
N ALA A 150 0.25 6.31 6.54
CA ALA A 150 0.50 7.48 7.36
C ALA A 150 1.21 8.58 6.57
N GLU A 151 1.99 8.22 5.55
CA GLU A 151 2.83 9.20 4.84
C GLU A 151 3.03 8.86 3.36
N ILE A 152 2.95 9.89 2.53
CA ILE A 152 3.46 9.98 1.17
C ILE A 152 4.45 11.15 1.14
N SER A 153 5.75 10.85 1.18
CA SER A 153 6.79 11.86 1.44
C SER A 153 7.05 12.79 0.25
N ASN A 154 6.76 12.33 -0.98
CA ASN A 154 6.96 13.12 -2.20
C ASN A 154 5.92 12.72 -3.24
N GLY A 155 5.60 13.63 -4.17
CA GLY A 155 4.72 13.39 -5.31
C GLY A 155 3.22 13.43 -4.99
N LYS A 156 2.44 13.65 -6.04
CA LYS A 156 0.98 13.82 -5.95
C LYS A 156 0.23 12.49 -5.92
N VAL A 157 -1.06 12.57 -5.59
CA VAL A 157 -2.01 11.46 -5.65
C VAL A 157 -3.04 11.69 -6.75
N PHE A 158 -3.27 10.68 -7.58
CA PHE A 158 -4.19 10.78 -8.72
C PHE A 158 -5.17 9.62 -8.78
N PHE A 159 -6.45 9.97 -8.92
CA PHE A 159 -7.53 9.03 -9.11
C PHE A 159 -8.30 9.36 -10.39
N ARG A 160 -8.40 8.40 -11.32
CA ARG A 160 -9.14 8.62 -12.58
C ARG A 160 -9.92 7.40 -13.05
N ALA A 161 -11.18 7.57 -13.41
CA ALA A 161 -11.98 6.50 -14.00
C ALA A 161 -12.00 5.20 -13.16
N ASN A 162 -12.34 5.34 -11.87
CA ASN A 162 -12.60 4.25 -10.94
C ASN A 162 -14.07 4.34 -10.48
N ARG A 163 -15.00 3.92 -11.35
CA ARG A 163 -16.45 4.14 -11.17
C ARG A 163 -17.05 3.37 -10.00
N GLU A 164 -16.43 2.26 -9.61
CA GLU A 164 -16.83 1.39 -8.52
C GLU A 164 -16.07 1.68 -7.21
N LEU A 165 -14.98 2.47 -7.25
CA LEU A 165 -14.08 2.68 -6.11
C LEU A 165 -14.69 3.56 -5.04
N CYS A 166 -14.80 3.06 -3.82
CA CYS A 166 -15.43 3.71 -2.70
C CYS A 166 -14.43 4.22 -1.66
N PHE A 167 -14.89 5.19 -0.87
CA PHE A 167 -14.28 5.68 0.38
C PHE A 167 -12.91 6.38 0.26
N VAL A 168 -12.22 6.34 -0.87
CA VAL A 168 -10.98 7.11 -1.07
C VAL A 168 -11.18 8.62 -0.93
N ASN A 169 -12.40 9.11 -1.11
CA ASN A 169 -12.79 10.51 -0.89
C ASN A 169 -13.04 10.87 0.58
N THR A 170 -13.11 9.89 1.49
CA THR A 170 -13.30 10.12 2.93
C THR A 170 -11.98 10.16 3.69
N ILE A 171 -10.86 9.86 3.03
CA ILE A 171 -9.52 9.93 3.59
C ILE A 171 -9.10 11.40 3.68
N LEU A 172 -8.57 11.81 4.84
CA LEU A 172 -8.01 13.14 5.04
C LEU A 172 -6.59 13.20 4.47
N TRP A 173 -6.50 13.33 3.15
CA TRP A 173 -5.21 13.27 2.44
C TRP A 173 -4.20 14.36 2.83
N SER A 174 -4.67 15.49 3.38
CA SER A 174 -3.79 16.55 3.89
C SER A 174 -2.87 16.09 5.02
N ASP A 175 -3.26 15.03 5.74
CA ASP A 175 -2.48 14.50 6.86
C ASP A 175 -1.47 13.43 6.42
N ILE A 176 -1.58 12.98 5.16
CA ILE A 176 -0.79 11.88 4.59
C ILE A 176 0.21 12.40 3.55
N VAL A 177 -0.18 13.35 2.70
CA VAL A 177 0.63 13.82 1.57
C VAL A 177 1.43 15.04 1.98
N ASP A 178 2.76 14.95 2.00
CA ASP A 178 3.65 16.08 2.36
C ASP A 178 3.86 17.07 1.20
N ASP A 179 3.31 16.80 0.01
CA ASP A 179 3.33 17.73 -1.11
C ASP A 179 2.43 18.95 -0.84
N LYS A 180 3.06 20.11 -0.62
CA LYS A 180 2.41 21.41 -0.32
C LYS A 180 1.87 22.13 -1.55
N SER A 181 1.98 21.54 -2.75
CA SER A 181 1.45 22.15 -3.97
C SER A 181 -0.08 22.17 -3.99
N MET A 182 -0.63 23.14 -4.72
CA MET A 182 -2.06 23.20 -4.96
C MET A 182 -2.48 21.98 -5.78
N ASN A 183 -3.48 21.23 -5.30
CA ASN A 183 -3.97 19.95 -5.86
C ASN A 183 -3.03 18.74 -5.68
N SER A 184 -2.42 18.59 -4.50
CA SER A 184 -1.64 17.40 -4.13
C SER A 184 -2.42 16.09 -4.28
N VAL A 185 -3.76 16.13 -4.20
CA VAL A 185 -4.65 15.02 -4.55
C VAL A 185 -5.67 15.45 -5.59
N THR A 186 -5.79 14.67 -6.66
CA THR A 186 -6.67 14.97 -7.79
C THR A 186 -7.58 13.79 -8.14
N PHE A 187 -8.89 14.06 -8.25
CA PHE A 187 -9.90 13.13 -8.76
C PHE A 187 -10.42 13.60 -10.13
N LYS A 188 -10.39 12.74 -11.15
CA LYS A 188 -10.85 13.05 -12.51
C LYS A 188 -11.74 11.95 -13.10
N ASP A 189 -12.64 12.31 -14.00
CA ASP A 189 -13.43 11.38 -14.82
C ASP A 189 -14.09 10.23 -14.03
N GLY A 190 -14.68 10.54 -12.86
CA GLY A 190 -15.19 9.51 -11.94
C GLY A 190 -14.06 8.75 -11.26
N GLY A 191 -13.13 9.47 -10.62
CA GLY A 191 -11.99 8.88 -9.89
C GLY A 191 -12.40 8.05 -8.67
N TYR A 192 -13.66 8.16 -8.24
CA TYR A 192 -14.32 7.35 -7.22
C TYR A 192 -15.82 7.31 -7.48
N SER A 193 -16.51 6.34 -6.87
CA SER A 193 -17.95 6.18 -6.87
C SER A 193 -18.62 7.08 -5.85
N LYS A 194 -19.72 7.73 -6.25
CA LYS A 194 -20.57 8.51 -5.33
C LYS A 194 -21.66 7.64 -4.66
N ASN A 195 -21.87 6.43 -5.16
CA ASN A 195 -23.01 5.57 -4.79
C ASN A 195 -22.58 4.42 -3.87
N CYS A 196 -21.71 4.71 -2.91
CA CYS A 196 -21.21 3.73 -1.97
C CYS A 196 -22.23 3.50 -0.86
N LYS A 197 -22.61 2.25 -0.63
CA LYS A 197 -23.29 1.88 0.62
C LYS A 197 -22.24 1.94 1.74
N PRO A 198 -22.53 2.57 2.89
CA PRO A 198 -21.60 2.54 4.02
C PRO A 198 -21.25 1.09 4.36
N SER A 199 -20.00 0.86 4.77
CA SER A 199 -19.58 -0.47 5.21
C SER A 199 -20.45 -0.92 6.39
N VAL A 200 -20.63 -2.23 6.58
CA VAL A 200 -21.44 -2.79 7.68
C VAL A 200 -21.01 -2.20 9.03
N SER A 201 -19.70 -1.99 9.23
CA SER A 201 -19.14 -1.36 10.44
C SER A 201 -19.59 0.09 10.65
N GLN A 202 -19.67 0.88 9.57
CA GLN A 202 -20.17 2.26 9.61
C GLN A 202 -21.69 2.31 9.84
N HIS A 203 -22.42 1.32 9.34
CA HIS A 203 -23.85 1.19 9.60
C HIS A 203 -24.12 0.88 11.08
N LEU A 204 -23.44 -0.11 11.67
CA LEU A 204 -23.56 -0.44 13.10
C LEU A 204 -23.14 0.72 14.02
N GLN A 205 -22.12 1.50 13.66
CA GLN A 205 -21.75 2.69 14.44
C GLN A 205 -22.82 3.77 14.39
N ARG A 206 -23.46 3.98 13.23
CA ARG A 206 -24.57 4.94 13.12
C ARG A 206 -25.82 4.48 13.88
N GLU A 207 -26.16 3.20 13.82
CA GLU A 207 -27.28 2.64 14.61
C GLU A 207 -27.03 2.82 16.12
N LYS A 208 -25.81 2.51 16.60
CA LYS A 208 -25.44 2.72 18.01
C LYS A 208 -25.48 4.19 18.47
N MET A 209 -25.24 5.15 17.58
CA MET A 209 -25.37 6.58 17.92
C MET A 209 -26.83 7.06 17.91
N LEU A 210 -27.70 6.44 17.10
CA LEU A 210 -29.13 6.76 17.06
C LEU A 210 -29.88 6.13 18.23
N GLU A 211 -29.40 5.02 18.78
CA GLU A 211 -29.95 4.39 20.00
C GLU A 211 -29.58 5.12 21.30
N GLN A 212 -28.72 6.14 21.23
CA GLN A 212 -28.29 6.97 22.38
C GLN A 212 -28.97 8.35 22.43
N GLN A 213 -29.96 8.59 21.57
CA GLN A 213 -30.84 9.78 21.59
C GLN A 213 -32.26 9.38 21.96
#